data_AF-A0A1I5TFR1-F1
#
_entry.id   AF-A0A1I5TFR1-F1
#
_cell.length_a   1.000
_cell.length_b   1.000
_cell.length_c   1.000
_cell.angle_alpha   90.00
_cell.angle_beta   90.00
_cell.angle_gamma   90.00
#
_symmetry.space_group_name_H-M   'P 1'
#
loop_
_entity.id
_entity.type
_entity.pdbx_description
1 polymer ?
#
loop_
_entity_poly.entity_id
_entity_poly.type
_entity_poly.pdbx_seq_one_letter_code
_entity_poly.pdbx_strand_id
1 'polypeptide(L)'
;MELLSAYLKKAIPGVNDAWNKGMVADLALTITPELIFFDKQSLLKGDMTFVWLSWFIESIYDYNLAPDNIVYADVFSLVRRGLLKSGLSEDSEHFVVIWKNVSKVIYTFICRMQGRKRQSVTKTLKEDLVSLAQNDLKCWICGYRFSHDSIQLFLNQPGSIQLPSLVDYLSPRGLVERDLKIEVEHKQPFSSGGGDLDDLDNIDLSCGYCNRHKWKFLSIYDANRSLRSFSHSRLGLVSVPQPYWVIRLLALADRCTEAGCTVTKNKQQLYVDFINDIGSAAPTNLKVVCRKHLRNSGDRFVSAVNFKDRTKKGRRSLL
;
A
#
# COMPACT_ATOMS: atom_id res chain seq x y z
N MET A 1 13.81 17.28 20.89
CA MET A 1 15.11 17.41 20.18
C MET A 1 16.18 16.48 20.75
N GLU A 2 16.32 16.39 22.07
CA GLU A 2 17.31 15.51 22.73
C GLU A 2 17.16 14.03 22.34
N LEU A 3 15.95 13.49 22.35
CA LEU A 3 15.66 12.11 21.91
C LEU A 3 16.09 11.85 20.45
N LEU A 4 15.89 12.82 19.56
CA LEU A 4 16.34 12.73 18.17
C LEU A 4 17.88 12.71 18.08
N SER A 5 18.55 13.58 18.84
CA SER A 5 20.01 13.62 18.88
C SER A 5 20.59 12.30 19.38
N ALA A 6 20.06 11.76 20.49
CA ALA A 6 20.48 10.49 21.06
C ALA A 6 20.26 9.32 20.07
N TYR A 7 19.08 9.27 19.44
CA TYR A 7 18.78 8.27 18.42
C TYR A 7 19.77 8.34 17.25
N LEU A 8 20.03 9.51 16.69
CA LEU A 8 20.92 9.66 15.53
C LEU A 8 22.37 9.29 15.87
N LYS A 9 22.87 9.69 17.05
CA LYS A 9 24.21 9.33 17.53
C LYS A 9 24.41 7.82 17.62
N LYS A 10 23.36 7.08 17.95
CA LYS A 10 23.39 5.62 18.07
C LYS A 10 23.12 4.90 16.74
N ALA A 11 22.13 5.36 15.98
CA ALA A 11 21.69 4.70 14.76
C ALA A 11 22.63 4.90 13.56
N ILE A 12 23.28 6.07 13.44
CA ILE A 12 24.16 6.36 12.29
C ILE A 12 25.39 5.43 12.24
N PRO A 13 26.16 5.24 13.32
CA PRO A 13 27.27 4.28 13.32
C PRO A 13 26.81 2.87 12.97
N GLY A 14 25.66 2.45 13.52
CA GLY A 14 25.07 1.13 13.26
C GLY A 14 24.72 0.84 11.79
N VAL A 15 24.65 1.85 10.91
CA VAL A 15 24.46 1.64 9.47
C VAL A 15 25.67 0.96 8.84
N ASN A 16 26.88 1.35 9.23
CA ASN A 16 28.11 0.75 8.70
C ASN A 16 28.33 -0.67 9.27
N ASP A 17 27.75 -0.92 10.44
CA ASP A 17 27.83 -2.19 11.15
C ASP A 17 26.55 -3.03 11.00
N ALA A 18 25.77 -2.81 9.94
CA ALA A 18 24.49 -3.50 9.73
C ALA A 18 24.62 -5.04 9.66
N TRP A 19 25.84 -5.56 9.44
CA TRP A 19 26.16 -6.99 9.41
C TRP A 19 26.85 -7.48 10.70
N ASN A 20 26.99 -6.63 11.72
CA ASN A 20 27.56 -6.96 13.01
C ASN A 20 26.45 -7.31 14.01
N LYS A 21 26.43 -8.56 14.50
CA LYS A 21 25.39 -9.05 15.42
C LYS A 21 25.26 -8.22 16.70
N GLY A 22 26.37 -7.81 17.31
CA GLY A 22 26.36 -7.03 18.55
C GLY A 22 25.78 -5.64 18.35
N MET A 23 26.15 -4.98 17.24
CA MET A 23 25.64 -3.65 16.90
C MET A 23 24.16 -3.70 16.48
N VAL A 24 23.73 -4.73 15.77
CA VAL A 24 22.31 -4.95 15.44
C VAL A 24 21.49 -5.15 16.72
N ALA A 25 21.99 -5.93 17.68
CA ALA A 25 21.33 -6.14 18.96
C ALA A 25 21.22 -4.83 19.78
N ASP A 26 22.29 -4.05 19.83
CA ASP A 26 22.28 -2.75 20.50
C ASP A 26 21.34 -1.74 19.83
N LEU A 27 21.32 -1.71 18.49
CA LEU A 27 20.40 -0.87 17.72
C LEU A 27 18.94 -1.26 17.97
N ALA A 28 18.63 -2.56 18.10
CA ALA A 28 17.28 -3.05 18.36
C ALA A 28 16.68 -2.56 19.69
N LEU A 29 17.52 -2.19 20.67
CA LEU A 29 17.09 -1.60 21.94
C LEU A 29 16.76 -0.11 21.84
N THR A 30 16.98 0.51 20.68
CA THR A 30 16.81 1.95 20.48
C THR A 30 15.37 2.29 20.16
N ILE A 31 14.78 3.20 20.92
CA ILE A 31 13.44 3.72 20.63
C ILE A 31 13.54 4.77 19.53
N THR A 32 12.89 4.52 18.38
CA THR A 32 12.79 5.52 17.31
C THR A 32 11.90 6.70 17.76
N PRO A 33 12.42 7.94 17.79
CA PRO A 33 11.64 9.12 18.19
C PRO A 33 10.49 9.40 17.22
N GLU A 34 9.38 9.91 17.73
CA GLU A 34 8.19 10.20 16.93
C GLU A 34 8.46 11.18 15.79
N LEU A 35 9.38 12.12 16.01
CA LEU A 35 9.79 13.13 15.05
C LEU A 35 10.35 12.53 13.74
N ILE A 36 10.90 11.30 13.75
CA ILE A 36 11.35 10.60 12.53
C ILE A 36 10.18 10.23 11.63
N PHE A 37 9.01 9.96 12.23
CA PHE A 37 7.84 9.49 11.52
C PHE A 37 6.91 10.63 11.09
N PHE A 38 7.10 11.85 11.60
CA PHE A 38 6.16 12.96 11.45
C PHE A 38 4.73 12.52 11.79
N ASP A 39 3.77 12.74 10.88
CA ASP A 39 2.36 12.36 11.03
C ASP A 39 2.08 10.88 10.71
N LYS A 40 3.10 10.07 10.44
CA LYS A 40 2.97 8.70 9.89
C LYS A 40 3.30 7.59 10.85
N GLN A 41 3.50 7.90 12.12
CA GLN A 41 3.92 6.90 13.12
C GLN A 41 3.00 5.67 13.13
N SER A 42 1.68 5.88 13.15
CA SER A 42 0.69 4.78 13.17
C SER A 42 0.76 3.92 11.90
N LEU A 43 0.93 4.54 10.73
CA LEU A 43 1.09 3.81 9.48
C LEU A 43 2.38 2.98 9.49
N LEU A 44 3.51 3.61 9.77
CA LEU A 44 4.83 2.98 9.68
C LEU A 44 4.98 1.85 10.71
N LYS A 45 4.52 2.07 11.94
CA LYS A 45 4.52 1.01 12.97
C LYS A 45 3.51 -0.08 12.65
N GLY A 46 2.27 0.27 12.29
CA GLY A 46 1.22 -0.71 11.99
C GLY A 46 1.56 -1.62 10.82
N ASP A 47 2.04 -1.05 9.71
CA ASP A 47 2.47 -1.81 8.53
C ASP A 47 3.69 -2.70 8.83
N MET A 48 4.58 -2.31 9.75
CA MET A 48 5.69 -3.16 10.21
C MET A 48 5.19 -4.31 11.10
N THR A 49 4.24 -4.02 12.01
CA THR A 49 3.60 -5.04 12.84
C THR A 49 2.92 -6.12 11.98
N PHE A 50 2.25 -5.74 10.89
CA PHE A 50 1.66 -6.71 9.97
C PHE A 50 2.72 -7.59 9.30
N VAL A 51 3.87 -7.04 8.92
CA VAL A 51 4.98 -7.82 8.33
C VAL A 51 5.52 -8.83 9.33
N TRP A 52 5.82 -8.41 10.56
CA TRP A 52 6.30 -9.31 11.61
C TRP A 52 5.28 -10.40 11.95
N LEU A 53 4.00 -10.04 12.01
CA LEU A 53 2.94 -11.02 12.25
C LEU A 53 2.84 -12.04 11.11
N SER A 54 2.95 -11.61 9.85
CA SER A 54 2.94 -12.51 8.68
C SER A 54 4.11 -13.50 8.77
N TRP A 55 5.33 -13.00 8.98
CA TRP A 55 6.51 -13.86 9.12
C TRP A 55 6.41 -14.81 10.30
N PHE A 56 5.88 -14.36 11.44
CA PHE A 56 5.65 -15.24 12.58
C PHE A 56 4.68 -16.36 12.20
N ILE A 57 3.51 -16.03 11.64
CA ILE A 57 2.49 -17.02 11.24
C ILE A 57 3.05 -18.02 10.22
N GLU A 58 3.73 -17.53 9.18
CA GLU A 58 4.35 -18.35 8.13
C GLU A 58 5.46 -19.24 8.69
N SER A 59 6.20 -18.79 9.71
CA SER A 59 7.24 -19.60 10.36
C SER A 59 6.68 -20.76 11.19
N ILE A 60 5.45 -20.62 11.70
CA ILE A 60 4.76 -21.68 12.46
C ILE A 60 4.25 -22.77 11.51
N TYR A 61 3.66 -22.38 10.38
CA TYR A 61 3.22 -23.29 9.34
C TYR A 61 3.11 -22.56 8.00
N ASP A 62 3.85 -23.05 6.99
CA ASP A 62 3.70 -22.60 5.61
C ASP A 62 2.39 -23.14 5.02
N TYR A 63 1.35 -22.33 5.16
CA TYR A 63 0.01 -22.67 4.70
C TYR A 63 -0.11 -22.73 3.17
N ASN A 64 0.90 -22.32 2.39
CA ASN A 64 0.91 -22.52 0.94
C ASN A 64 1.18 -23.99 0.57
N LEU A 65 1.75 -24.78 1.50
CA LEU A 65 2.00 -26.21 1.34
C LEU A 65 0.86 -27.06 1.90
N ALA A 66 -0.25 -26.45 2.31
CA ALA A 66 -1.38 -27.15 2.90
C ALA A 66 -2.12 -28.00 1.84
N PRO A 67 -2.36 -29.30 2.10
CA PRO A 67 -3.10 -30.16 1.17
C PRO A 67 -4.56 -29.72 1.08
N ASP A 68 -5.17 -29.84 -0.11
CA ASP A 68 -6.52 -29.33 -0.43
C ASP A 68 -7.64 -29.84 0.50
N ASN A 69 -7.43 -30.96 1.20
CA ASN A 69 -8.39 -31.58 2.10
C ASN A 69 -8.05 -31.42 3.59
N ILE A 70 -7.10 -30.55 3.94
CA ILE A 70 -6.70 -30.32 5.34
C ILE A 70 -7.89 -29.86 6.18
N VAL A 71 -8.09 -30.49 7.35
CA VAL A 71 -9.14 -30.08 8.28
C VAL A 71 -8.60 -29.21 9.41
N TYR A 72 -9.48 -28.47 10.09
CA TYR A 72 -9.09 -27.60 11.20
C TYR A 72 -8.29 -28.32 12.28
N ALA A 73 -8.64 -29.58 12.59
CA ALA A 73 -7.93 -30.40 13.58
C ALA A 73 -6.46 -30.65 13.19
N ASP A 74 -6.17 -30.85 11.91
CA ASP A 74 -4.80 -31.02 11.41
C ASP A 74 -4.00 -29.73 11.57
N VAL A 75 -4.60 -28.60 11.17
CA VAL A 75 -3.98 -27.27 11.35
C VAL A 75 -3.75 -26.99 12.84
N PHE A 76 -4.71 -27.31 13.69
CA PHE A 76 -4.59 -27.16 15.14
C PHE A 76 -3.38 -27.95 15.67
N SER A 77 -3.23 -29.21 15.27
CA SER A 77 -2.08 -30.06 15.64
C SER A 77 -0.75 -29.56 15.06
N LEU A 78 -0.72 -29.14 13.80
CA LEU A 78 0.47 -28.59 13.13
C LEU A 78 0.95 -27.31 13.80
N VAL A 79 0.04 -26.39 14.09
CA VAL A 79 0.36 -25.12 14.76
C VAL A 79 0.90 -25.35 16.16
N ARG A 80 0.30 -26.27 16.94
CA ARG A 80 0.84 -26.64 18.25
C ARG A 80 2.30 -27.06 18.14
N ARG A 81 2.59 -27.99 17.22
CA ARG A 81 3.96 -28.47 16.97
C ARG A 81 4.90 -27.35 16.52
N GLY A 82 4.44 -26.45 15.66
CA GLY A 82 5.20 -25.28 15.22
C GLY A 82 5.55 -24.35 16.38
N LEU A 83 4.57 -23.97 17.20
CA LEU A 83 4.79 -23.09 18.36
C LEU A 83 5.78 -23.67 19.37
N LEU A 84 5.71 -24.98 19.63
CA LEU A 84 6.65 -25.66 20.52
C LEU A 84 8.07 -25.66 19.97
N LYS A 85 8.23 -25.92 18.66
CA LYS A 85 9.52 -25.86 17.98
C LYS A 85 10.10 -24.45 17.95
N SER A 86 9.25 -23.43 17.94
CA SER A 86 9.64 -22.02 18.07
C SER A 86 9.98 -21.61 19.50
N GLY A 87 9.89 -22.53 20.48
CA GLY A 87 10.32 -22.31 21.86
C GLY A 87 9.22 -21.80 22.79
N LEU A 88 7.94 -21.78 22.37
CA LEU A 88 6.85 -21.47 23.30
C LEU A 88 6.59 -22.66 24.22
N SER A 89 6.51 -22.41 25.52
CA SER A 89 6.19 -23.42 26.52
C SER A 89 4.69 -23.68 26.62
N GLU A 90 4.29 -24.95 26.73
CA GLU A 90 2.90 -25.35 27.01
C GLU A 90 2.44 -24.91 28.39
N ASP A 91 3.37 -24.78 29.34
CA ASP A 91 3.08 -24.37 30.72
C ASP A 91 2.76 -22.87 30.84
N SER A 92 2.95 -22.11 29.75
CA SER A 92 2.56 -20.70 29.72
C SER A 92 1.05 -20.56 29.79
N GLU A 93 0.55 -19.71 30.68
CA GLU A 93 -0.87 -19.37 30.80
C GLU A 93 -1.50 -18.85 29.50
N HIS A 94 -0.68 -18.32 28.58
CA HIS A 94 -1.15 -17.79 27.31
C HIS A 94 -1.04 -18.79 26.15
N PHE A 95 -0.40 -19.95 26.35
CA PHE A 95 -0.13 -20.90 25.27
C PHE A 95 -1.41 -21.33 24.55
N VAL A 96 -2.42 -21.74 25.30
CA VAL A 96 -3.71 -22.20 24.75
C VAL A 96 -4.40 -21.10 23.94
N VAL A 97 -4.33 -19.85 24.40
CA VAL A 97 -4.94 -18.71 23.72
C VAL A 97 -4.21 -18.41 22.40
N ILE A 98 -2.88 -18.35 22.44
CA ILE A 98 -2.04 -18.12 21.26
C ILE A 98 -2.27 -19.23 20.24
N TRP A 99 -2.18 -20.48 20.68
CA TRP A 99 -2.40 -21.66 19.85
C TRP A 99 -3.74 -21.58 19.11
N LYS A 100 -4.83 -21.37 19.85
CA LYS A 100 -6.18 -21.26 19.27
C LYS A 100 -6.29 -20.14 18.25
N ASN A 101 -5.75 -18.96 18.56
CA ASN A 101 -5.85 -17.81 17.68
C ASN A 101 -5.02 -18.00 16.41
N VAL A 102 -3.78 -18.47 16.53
CA VAL A 102 -2.90 -18.74 15.39
C VAL A 102 -3.48 -19.84 14.49
N SER A 103 -4.00 -20.93 15.07
CA SER A 103 -4.68 -21.98 14.30
C SER A 103 -5.90 -21.48 13.55
N LYS A 104 -6.73 -20.65 14.20
CA LYS A 104 -7.91 -20.06 13.54
C LYS A 104 -7.51 -19.19 12.37
N VAL A 105 -6.50 -18.33 12.54
CA VAL A 105 -6.02 -17.44 11.48
C VAL A 105 -5.46 -18.23 10.30
N ILE A 106 -4.57 -19.19 10.57
CA ILE A 106 -3.96 -20.03 9.54
C ILE A 106 -5.02 -20.84 8.78
N TYR A 107 -5.94 -21.50 9.49
CA TYR A 107 -7.00 -22.25 8.83
C TYR A 107 -7.89 -21.36 7.98
N THR A 108 -8.21 -20.16 8.47
CA THR A 108 -8.99 -19.18 7.71
C THR A 108 -8.28 -18.81 6.41
N PHE A 109 -6.96 -18.56 6.44
CA PHE A 109 -6.18 -18.31 5.23
C PHE A 109 -6.18 -19.50 4.27
N ILE A 110 -6.01 -20.71 4.76
CA ILE A 110 -6.05 -21.93 3.95
C ILE A 110 -7.41 -22.06 3.25
N CYS A 111 -8.52 -21.99 3.99
CA CYS A 111 -9.86 -22.07 3.43
C CYS A 111 -10.15 -20.97 2.39
N ARG A 112 -9.57 -19.78 2.59
CA ARG A 112 -9.70 -18.66 1.66
C ARG A 112 -8.84 -18.81 0.40
N MET A 113 -7.89 -19.73 0.35
CA MET A 113 -7.05 -19.96 -0.82
C MET A 113 -7.35 -21.28 -1.54
N GLN A 114 -7.79 -22.31 -0.82
CA GLN A 114 -8.03 -23.64 -1.39
C GLN A 114 -9.24 -23.67 -2.32
N GLY A 115 -9.06 -24.26 -3.51
CA GLY A 115 -10.13 -24.54 -4.47
C GLY A 115 -10.86 -23.33 -5.05
N ARG A 116 -10.59 -22.10 -4.59
CA ARG A 116 -11.28 -20.89 -5.04
C ARG A 116 -10.75 -20.46 -6.40
N LYS A 117 -11.66 -20.43 -7.37
CA LYS A 117 -11.43 -19.74 -8.65
C LYS A 117 -11.87 -18.31 -8.49
N ARG A 118 -11.01 -17.37 -8.90
CA ARG A 118 -11.36 -15.95 -8.93
C ARG A 118 -12.65 -15.77 -9.74
N GLN A 119 -13.67 -15.21 -9.10
CA GLN A 119 -14.93 -14.92 -9.76
C GLN A 119 -14.76 -13.79 -10.78
N SER A 120 -15.46 -13.91 -11.91
CA SER A 120 -15.54 -12.86 -12.91
C SER A 120 -16.57 -11.82 -12.49
N VAL A 121 -16.22 -10.55 -12.64
CA VAL A 121 -17.15 -9.43 -12.37
C VAL A 121 -18.33 -9.52 -13.35
N THR A 122 -19.53 -9.72 -12.82
CA THR A 122 -20.77 -9.80 -13.60
C THR A 122 -21.26 -8.41 -13.99
N LYS A 123 -22.13 -8.33 -15.01
CA LYS A 123 -22.78 -7.07 -15.39
C LYS A 123 -23.60 -6.49 -14.25
N THR A 124 -24.39 -7.34 -13.57
CA THR A 124 -25.22 -6.96 -12.43
C THR A 124 -24.40 -6.35 -11.30
N LEU A 125 -23.27 -6.97 -10.92
CA LEU A 125 -22.40 -6.41 -9.87
C LEU A 125 -21.86 -5.02 -10.23
N LYS A 126 -21.53 -4.78 -11.51
CA LYS A 126 -21.10 -3.45 -11.96
C LYS A 126 -22.22 -2.43 -11.79
N GLU A 127 -23.44 -2.79 -12.17
CA GLU A 127 -24.63 -1.94 -12.05
C GLU A 127 -24.95 -1.64 -10.57
N ASP A 128 -24.82 -2.64 -9.69
CA ASP A 128 -25.02 -2.48 -8.25
C ASP A 128 -23.99 -1.53 -7.64
N LEU A 129 -22.69 -1.73 -7.94
CA LEU A 129 -21.61 -0.86 -7.46
C LEU A 129 -21.75 0.58 -7.95
N VAL A 130 -22.17 0.78 -9.20
CA VAL A 130 -22.45 2.12 -9.75
C VAL A 130 -23.65 2.74 -9.02
N SER A 131 -24.72 1.97 -8.80
CA SER A 131 -25.94 2.44 -8.13
C SER A 131 -25.67 2.84 -6.67
N LEU A 132 -24.86 2.06 -5.95
CA LEU A 132 -24.42 2.36 -4.58
C LEU A 132 -23.59 3.65 -4.50
N ALA A 133 -22.74 3.90 -5.51
CA ALA A 133 -21.92 5.12 -5.59
C ALA A 133 -22.70 6.36 -6.07
N GLN A 134 -23.96 6.19 -6.48
CA GLN A 134 -24.85 7.25 -6.98
C GLN A 134 -24.21 8.08 -8.10
N ASN A 135 -24.12 9.41 -7.92
CA ASN A 135 -23.63 10.36 -8.92
C ASN A 135 -22.18 10.82 -8.69
N ASP A 136 -21.48 10.29 -7.66
CA ASP A 136 -20.14 10.73 -7.31
C ASP A 136 -19.14 9.56 -7.34
N LEU A 137 -19.12 8.86 -8.48
CA LEU A 137 -18.25 7.72 -8.72
C LEU A 137 -16.77 8.12 -8.66
N LYS A 138 -16.10 7.63 -7.63
CA LYS A 138 -14.68 7.90 -7.36
C LYS A 138 -13.93 6.62 -7.08
N CYS A 139 -12.62 6.68 -7.33
CA CYS A 139 -11.70 5.69 -6.82
C CYS A 139 -11.62 5.78 -5.28
N TRP A 140 -11.93 4.70 -4.56
CA TRP A 140 -11.90 4.66 -3.09
C TRP A 140 -10.50 4.93 -2.48
N ILE A 141 -9.45 4.61 -3.26
CA ILE A 141 -8.05 4.79 -2.87
C ILE A 141 -7.64 6.26 -2.97
N CYS A 142 -7.78 6.87 -4.15
CA CYS A 142 -7.21 8.20 -4.41
C CYS A 142 -8.24 9.33 -4.56
N GLY A 143 -9.54 9.03 -4.50
CA GLY A 143 -10.61 10.00 -4.69
C GLY A 143 -10.74 10.53 -6.13
N TYR A 144 -10.07 9.91 -7.11
CA TYR A 144 -10.19 10.30 -8.52
C TYR A 144 -11.63 10.13 -8.99
N ARG A 145 -12.24 11.21 -9.49
CA ARG A 145 -13.57 11.19 -10.10
C ARG A 145 -13.48 10.59 -11.49
N PHE A 146 -14.27 9.55 -11.74
CA PHE A 146 -14.31 8.90 -13.04
C PHE A 146 -15.03 9.78 -14.07
N SER A 147 -14.54 9.77 -15.31
CA SER A 147 -15.22 10.46 -16.41
C SER A 147 -16.48 9.69 -16.83
N HIS A 148 -17.40 10.37 -17.50
CA HIS A 148 -18.57 9.72 -18.09
C HIS A 148 -18.17 8.54 -18.98
N ASP A 149 -17.19 8.71 -19.88
CA ASP A 149 -16.67 7.63 -20.73
C ASP A 149 -16.11 6.45 -19.95
N SER A 150 -15.47 6.69 -18.80
CA SER A 150 -14.95 5.62 -17.94
C SER A 150 -16.07 4.79 -17.34
N ILE A 151 -17.19 5.44 -16.99
CA ILE A 151 -18.40 4.80 -16.45
C ILE A 151 -19.10 4.00 -17.54
N GLN A 152 -19.28 4.58 -18.73
CA GLN A 152 -19.86 3.89 -19.90
C GLN A 152 -19.06 2.62 -20.24
N LEU A 153 -17.74 2.74 -20.39
CA LEU A 153 -16.86 1.60 -20.65
C LEU A 153 -16.93 0.54 -19.55
N PHE A 154 -17.02 0.96 -18.28
CA PHE A 154 -17.18 0.02 -17.17
C PHE A 154 -18.46 -0.80 -17.28
N LEU A 155 -19.57 -0.17 -17.70
CA LEU A 155 -20.87 -0.78 -17.95
C LEU A 155 -20.97 -1.51 -19.30
N ASN A 156 -19.84 -1.72 -20.00
CA ASN A 156 -19.77 -2.31 -21.33
C ASN A 156 -20.57 -1.52 -22.40
N GLN A 157 -20.67 -0.20 -22.23
CA GLN A 157 -21.27 0.74 -23.18
C GLN A 157 -20.17 1.45 -23.99
N PRO A 158 -20.49 2.03 -25.16
CA PRO A 158 -19.53 2.80 -25.95
C PRO A 158 -18.95 3.98 -25.16
N GLY A 159 -17.65 4.19 -25.26
CA GLY A 159 -16.95 5.31 -24.63
C GLY A 159 -15.49 5.35 -25.07
N SER A 160 -14.82 6.48 -24.82
CA SER A 160 -13.41 6.65 -25.19
C SER A 160 -12.62 7.30 -24.06
N ILE A 161 -11.49 6.68 -23.67
CA ILE A 161 -10.61 7.24 -22.64
C ILE A 161 -9.67 8.25 -23.29
N GLN A 162 -9.83 9.53 -22.93
CA GLN A 162 -8.89 10.57 -23.31
C GLN A 162 -7.73 10.63 -22.31
N LEU A 163 -6.51 10.41 -22.79
CA LEU A 163 -5.31 10.53 -21.97
C LEU A 163 -4.96 12.01 -21.74
N PRO A 164 -4.59 12.40 -20.51
CA PRO A 164 -4.19 13.77 -20.24
C PRO A 164 -2.82 14.06 -20.88
N SER A 165 -2.65 15.28 -21.39
CA SER A 165 -1.36 15.76 -21.90
C SER A 165 -0.33 15.92 -20.78
N LEU A 166 -0.79 16.25 -19.57
CA LEU A 166 0.03 16.45 -18.38
C LEU A 166 -0.33 15.44 -17.28
N VAL A 167 0.69 14.93 -16.59
CA VAL A 167 0.54 14.04 -15.43
C VAL A 167 1.29 14.60 -14.24
N ASP A 168 0.78 14.31 -13.05
CA ASP A 168 1.47 14.58 -11.80
C ASP A 168 2.67 13.63 -11.67
N TYR A 169 3.90 14.14 -11.63
CA TYR A 169 5.08 13.27 -11.59
C TYR A 169 5.18 12.44 -10.29
N LEU A 170 4.51 12.84 -9.20
CA LEU A 170 4.45 12.07 -7.95
C LEU A 170 3.40 10.95 -8.01
N SER A 171 2.36 11.11 -8.82
CA SER A 171 1.32 10.11 -9.04
C SER A 171 0.91 10.10 -10.51
N PRO A 172 1.75 9.54 -11.41
CA PRO A 172 1.62 9.71 -12.86
C PRO A 172 0.51 8.81 -13.42
N ARG A 173 -0.74 9.12 -13.04
CA ARG A 173 -1.95 8.49 -13.51
C ARG A 173 -2.32 9.06 -14.88
N GLY A 174 -2.77 8.19 -15.79
CA GLY A 174 -3.11 8.57 -17.15
C GLY A 174 -1.95 8.45 -18.12
N LEU A 175 -0.92 7.66 -17.78
CA LEU A 175 0.11 7.30 -18.74
C LEU A 175 -0.39 6.27 -19.74
N VAL A 176 -1.35 5.43 -19.37
CA VAL A 176 -2.02 4.46 -20.25
C VAL A 176 -3.51 4.48 -19.99
N GLU A 177 -4.34 4.11 -20.96
CA GLU A 177 -5.81 4.23 -20.82
C GLU A 177 -6.34 3.49 -19.59
N ARG A 178 -5.78 2.30 -19.32
CA ARG A 178 -6.12 1.49 -18.16
C ARG A 178 -6.06 2.30 -16.86
N ASP A 179 -5.14 3.26 -16.72
CA ASP A 179 -4.99 4.06 -15.51
C ASP A 179 -6.26 4.83 -15.14
N LEU A 180 -7.09 5.16 -16.13
CA LEU A 180 -8.30 5.96 -16.01
C LEU A 180 -9.58 5.11 -16.05
N LYS A 181 -9.48 3.82 -16.40
CA LYS A 181 -10.62 2.88 -16.38
C LYS A 181 -11.00 2.52 -14.95
N ILE A 182 -12.27 2.20 -14.76
CA ILE A 182 -12.82 1.69 -13.49
C ILE A 182 -12.54 0.19 -13.41
N GLU A 183 -12.02 -0.26 -12.28
CA GLU A 183 -11.78 -1.67 -11.96
C GLU A 183 -12.37 -1.98 -10.58
N VAL A 184 -13.05 -3.13 -10.44
CA VAL A 184 -13.46 -3.66 -9.13
C VAL A 184 -12.21 -4.19 -8.44
N GLU A 185 -11.94 -3.69 -7.24
CA GLU A 185 -10.75 -4.05 -6.48
C GLU A 185 -11.09 -4.49 -5.07
N HIS A 186 -10.37 -5.50 -4.58
CA HIS A 186 -10.54 -5.98 -3.21
C HIS A 186 -9.72 -5.13 -2.25
N LYS A 187 -10.28 -4.74 -1.10
CA LYS A 187 -9.57 -4.06 -0.02
C LYS A 187 -8.45 -4.97 0.51
N GLN A 188 -8.78 -6.20 0.89
CA GLN A 188 -7.82 -7.29 1.08
C GLN A 188 -7.67 -8.10 -0.22
N PRO A 189 -6.46 -8.21 -0.80
CA PRO A 189 -6.26 -8.96 -2.04
C PRO A 189 -6.75 -10.42 -1.93
N PHE A 190 -7.44 -10.90 -2.96
CA PHE A 190 -7.87 -12.30 -3.07
C PHE A 190 -6.69 -13.28 -2.86
N SER A 191 -5.52 -12.99 -3.44
CA SER A 191 -4.29 -13.78 -3.31
C SER A 191 -3.73 -13.86 -1.90
N SER A 192 -4.23 -13.01 -0.99
CA SER A 192 -3.83 -12.93 0.42
C SER A 192 -5.00 -13.29 1.32
N GLY A 193 -5.92 -14.12 0.82
CA GLY A 193 -7.11 -14.56 1.54
C GLY A 193 -8.21 -13.50 1.65
N GLY A 194 -8.34 -12.58 0.70
CA GLY A 194 -9.51 -11.69 0.61
C GLY A 194 -10.81 -12.47 0.35
N GLY A 195 -11.95 -11.90 0.76
CA GLY A 195 -13.29 -12.37 0.37
C GLY A 195 -13.51 -12.37 -1.16
N ASP A 196 -14.54 -13.05 -1.63
CA ASP A 196 -14.93 -13.09 -3.04
C ASP A 196 -15.73 -11.83 -3.43
N LEU A 197 -16.29 -11.79 -4.65
CA LEU A 197 -17.06 -10.65 -5.13
C LEU A 197 -18.44 -10.51 -4.47
N ASP A 198 -18.88 -11.51 -3.70
CA ASP A 198 -20.06 -11.49 -2.85
C ASP A 198 -19.82 -10.80 -1.50
N ASP A 199 -18.55 -10.65 -1.09
CA ASP A 199 -18.13 -9.86 0.07
C ASP A 199 -18.07 -8.37 -0.32
N LEU A 200 -19.23 -7.73 -0.36
CA LEU A 200 -19.38 -6.31 -0.69
C LEU A 200 -18.58 -5.39 0.25
N ASP A 201 -18.30 -5.82 1.48
CA ASP A 201 -17.47 -5.05 2.41
C ASP A 201 -15.99 -5.09 2.01
N ASN A 202 -15.55 -6.15 1.34
CA ASN A 202 -14.18 -6.30 0.86
C ASN A 202 -13.96 -5.82 -0.58
N ILE A 203 -14.98 -5.40 -1.33
CA ILE A 203 -14.80 -4.87 -2.70
C ILE A 203 -15.20 -3.40 -2.81
N ASP A 204 -14.56 -2.67 -3.73
CA ASP A 204 -14.87 -1.27 -4.01
C ASP A 204 -14.33 -0.85 -5.41
N LEU A 205 -14.75 0.32 -5.91
CA LEU A 205 -14.37 0.84 -7.23
C LEU A 205 -13.03 1.57 -7.16
N SER A 206 -12.08 1.13 -7.99
CA SER A 206 -10.74 1.73 -8.08
C SER A 206 -10.42 2.16 -9.50
N CYS A 207 -9.54 3.15 -9.66
CA CYS A 207 -8.96 3.43 -10.97
C CYS A 207 -7.85 2.42 -11.26
N GLY A 208 -7.66 2.07 -12.53
CA GLY A 208 -6.66 1.06 -12.91
C GLY A 208 -5.22 1.43 -12.52
N TYR A 209 -4.89 2.72 -12.32
CA TYR A 209 -3.60 3.12 -11.76
C TYR A 209 -3.43 2.61 -10.33
N CYS A 210 -4.42 2.85 -9.48
CA CYS A 210 -4.39 2.41 -8.09
C CYS A 210 -4.43 0.89 -8.01
N ASN A 211 -5.29 0.23 -8.79
CA ASN A 211 -5.35 -1.24 -8.78
C ASN A 211 -4.01 -1.87 -9.19
N ARG A 212 -3.44 -1.44 -10.33
CA ARG A 212 -2.15 -1.93 -10.84
C ARG A 212 -1.03 -1.81 -9.81
N HIS A 213 -1.01 -0.70 -9.06
CA HIS A 213 0.06 -0.43 -8.10
C HIS A 213 -0.21 -0.98 -6.71
N LYS A 214 -1.46 -1.26 -6.34
CA LYS A 214 -1.82 -1.99 -5.11
C LYS A 214 -1.42 -3.44 -5.22
N TRP A 215 -1.81 -4.07 -6.33
CA TRP A 215 -1.54 -5.49 -6.59
C TRP A 215 -1.87 -6.36 -5.36
N LYS A 216 -0.88 -7.06 -4.79
CA LYS A 216 -1.01 -7.91 -3.61
C LYS A 216 -0.49 -7.27 -2.32
N PHE A 217 0.00 -6.04 -2.39
CA PHE A 217 0.66 -5.40 -1.26
C PHE A 217 -0.37 -4.99 -0.20
N LEU A 218 0.00 -5.18 1.06
CA LEU A 218 -0.77 -4.81 2.25
C LEU A 218 0.00 -3.81 3.12
N SER A 219 1.34 -3.87 3.08
CA SER A 219 2.25 -3.05 3.86
C SER A 219 3.15 -2.22 2.94
N ILE A 220 3.46 -0.98 3.33
CA ILE A 220 4.44 -0.16 2.58
C ILE A 220 5.81 -0.84 2.43
N TYR A 221 6.12 -1.79 3.31
CA TYR A 221 7.37 -2.55 3.32
C TYR A 221 7.38 -3.69 2.30
N ASP A 222 6.22 -4.07 1.74
CA ASP A 222 6.13 -5.05 0.65
C ASP A 222 6.67 -4.47 -0.68
N ALA A 223 6.60 -3.14 -0.82
CA ALA A 223 7.13 -2.46 -1.98
C ALA A 223 8.65 -2.29 -1.87
N ASN A 224 9.37 -2.54 -2.96
CA ASN A 224 10.82 -2.33 -3.02
C ASN A 224 11.18 -0.89 -2.63
N ARG A 225 12.24 -0.70 -1.83
CA ARG A 225 12.74 0.61 -1.40
C ARG A 225 13.41 1.45 -2.49
N SER A 226 13.54 0.94 -3.72
CA SER A 226 14.22 1.59 -4.85
C SER A 226 13.51 2.88 -5.32
N LEU A 227 13.88 4.00 -4.70
CA LEU A 227 13.47 5.34 -5.11
C LEU A 227 13.86 5.59 -6.57
N ARG A 228 12.94 6.16 -7.34
CA ARG A 228 13.20 6.55 -8.72
C ARG A 228 13.51 8.03 -8.76
N SER A 229 14.21 8.44 -9.80
CA SER A 229 14.42 9.85 -10.09
C SER A 229 13.87 10.18 -11.47
N PHE A 230 13.43 11.42 -11.64
CA PHE A 230 12.92 11.97 -12.88
C PHE A 230 13.70 13.23 -13.23
N SER A 231 14.19 13.32 -14.46
CA SER A 231 14.88 14.52 -14.95
C SER A 231 13.84 15.55 -15.40
N HIS A 232 13.44 16.41 -14.48
CA HIS A 232 12.53 17.53 -14.70
C HIS A 232 13.21 18.63 -15.51
N SER A 233 12.48 19.26 -16.45
CA SER A 233 13.02 20.30 -17.33
C SER A 233 13.49 21.55 -16.58
N ARG A 234 12.72 21.99 -15.58
CA ARG A 234 13.01 23.16 -14.74
C ARG A 234 13.71 22.86 -13.41
N LEU A 235 13.26 21.82 -12.69
CA LEU A 235 13.78 21.45 -11.36
C LEU A 235 15.02 20.55 -11.37
N GLY A 236 15.49 20.10 -12.54
CA GLY A 236 16.59 19.14 -12.62
C GLY A 236 16.18 17.75 -12.16
N LEU A 237 17.06 17.03 -11.46
CA LEU A 237 16.77 15.68 -11.00
C LEU A 237 15.88 15.71 -9.76
N VAL A 238 14.65 15.21 -9.86
CA VAL A 238 13.70 15.14 -8.75
C VAL A 238 13.43 13.70 -8.33
N SER A 239 13.18 13.47 -7.04
CA SER A 239 12.81 12.14 -6.53
C SER A 239 11.35 11.83 -6.85
N VAL A 240 11.06 10.58 -7.22
CA VAL A 240 9.72 10.07 -7.50
C VAL A 240 9.44 8.91 -6.54
N PRO A 241 8.30 8.93 -5.83
CA PRO A 241 7.97 7.91 -4.85
C PRO A 241 7.70 6.56 -5.52
N GLN A 242 7.83 5.49 -4.75
CA GLN A 242 7.23 4.23 -5.17
C GLN A 242 5.72 4.38 -5.27
N PRO A 243 5.09 3.96 -6.38
CA PRO A 243 3.65 4.13 -6.56
C PRO A 243 2.80 3.52 -5.45
N TYR A 244 3.22 2.39 -4.88
CA TYR A 244 2.49 1.75 -3.78
C TYR A 244 2.42 2.65 -2.53
N TRP A 245 3.51 3.32 -2.17
CA TRP A 245 3.53 4.25 -1.03
C TRP A 245 2.54 5.38 -1.22
N VAL A 246 2.48 5.95 -2.44
CA VAL A 246 1.53 7.01 -2.78
C VAL A 246 0.09 6.55 -2.56
N ILE A 247 -0.28 5.39 -3.11
CA ILE A 247 -1.65 4.92 -3.02
C ILE A 247 -2.02 4.45 -1.62
N ARG A 248 -1.09 3.88 -0.85
CA ARG A 248 -1.32 3.47 0.54
C ARG A 248 -1.57 4.69 1.43
N LEU A 249 -0.82 5.77 1.21
CA LEU A 249 -1.03 7.05 1.89
C LEU A 249 -2.41 7.65 1.56
N LEU A 250 -2.79 7.66 0.28
CA LEU A 250 -4.10 8.18 -0.13
C LEU A 250 -5.26 7.32 0.38
N ALA A 251 -5.12 6.00 0.36
CA ALA A 251 -6.15 5.07 0.84
C ALA A 251 -6.50 5.32 2.30
N LEU A 252 -5.49 5.53 3.15
CA LEU A 252 -5.62 5.71 4.59
C LEU A 252 -5.86 7.17 5.01
N ALA A 253 -5.79 8.13 4.08
CA ALA A 253 -6.04 9.52 4.38
C ALA A 253 -7.53 9.86 4.19
N ASP A 254 -8.15 10.34 5.27
CA ASP A 254 -9.52 10.87 5.22
C ASP A 254 -9.56 12.35 4.81
N ARG A 255 -8.48 13.09 5.07
CA ARG A 255 -8.39 14.54 4.86
C ARG A 255 -6.98 15.02 4.51
N CYS A 256 -6.92 16.28 4.09
CA CYS A 256 -5.67 17.02 3.94
C CYS A 256 -4.94 17.11 5.29
N THR A 257 -3.62 16.92 5.28
CA THR A 257 -2.75 16.97 6.47
C THR A 257 -2.28 18.37 6.83
N GLU A 258 -2.61 19.40 6.04
CA GLU A 258 -2.27 20.79 6.37
C GLU A 258 -3.09 21.29 7.56
N ALA A 259 -2.43 22.01 8.46
CA ALA A 259 -3.06 22.54 9.67
C ALA A 259 -4.26 23.44 9.33
N GLY A 260 -5.39 23.19 9.99
CA GLY A 260 -6.64 23.93 9.77
C GLY A 260 -7.39 23.59 8.47
N CYS A 261 -6.89 22.68 7.63
CA CYS A 261 -7.60 22.28 6.42
C CYS A 261 -8.74 21.29 6.73
N THR A 262 -9.95 21.58 6.24
CA THR A 262 -11.15 20.73 6.42
C THR A 262 -11.52 19.91 5.18
N VAL A 263 -10.69 19.94 4.12
CA VAL A 263 -10.95 19.19 2.89
C VAL A 263 -10.76 17.70 3.14
N THR A 264 -11.79 16.92 2.84
CA THR A 264 -11.81 15.46 2.97
C THR A 264 -11.74 14.77 1.60
N LYS A 265 -11.29 13.51 1.58
CA LYS A 265 -11.24 12.64 0.39
C LYS A 265 -12.61 12.50 -0.27
N ASN A 266 -13.67 12.50 0.54
CA ASN A 266 -15.05 12.41 0.06
C ASN A 266 -15.50 13.68 -0.66
N LYS A 267 -14.95 14.87 -0.33
CA LYS A 267 -15.33 16.13 -0.96
C LYS A 267 -14.48 16.43 -2.21
N GLN A 268 -13.16 16.19 -2.14
CA GLN A 268 -12.23 16.51 -3.22
C GLN A 268 -11.13 15.46 -3.31
N GLN A 269 -10.58 15.30 -4.52
CA GLN A 269 -9.41 14.46 -4.72
C GLN A 269 -8.24 14.99 -3.87
N LEU A 270 -7.57 14.06 -3.18
CA LEU A 270 -6.33 14.34 -2.46
C LEU A 270 -5.11 13.96 -3.31
N TYR A 271 -3.97 14.51 -2.94
CA TYR A 271 -2.68 14.39 -3.63
C TYR A 271 -1.59 14.08 -2.61
N VAL A 272 -0.51 13.44 -3.03
CA VAL A 272 0.67 13.24 -2.19
C VAL A 272 1.70 14.32 -2.50
N ASP A 273 2.25 15.00 -1.50
CA ASP A 273 3.26 16.04 -1.69
C ASP A 273 4.45 15.83 -0.75
N PHE A 274 5.54 16.55 -0.99
CA PHE A 274 6.72 16.51 -0.11
C PHE A 274 6.49 17.30 1.17
N ILE A 275 7.00 16.78 2.29
CA ILE A 275 7.20 17.57 3.50
C ILE A 275 8.40 18.51 3.27
N ASN A 276 9.52 17.93 2.86
CA ASN A 276 10.78 18.59 2.50
C ASN A 276 11.12 18.30 1.02
N ASP A 277 11.13 19.33 0.17
CA ASP A 277 11.27 19.21 -1.29
C ASP A 277 12.71 18.93 -1.77
N ILE A 278 13.71 19.13 -0.92
CA ILE A 278 15.09 18.67 -1.15
C ILE A 278 15.32 17.20 -0.75
N GLY A 279 14.36 16.59 -0.04
CA GLY A 279 14.46 15.21 0.44
C GLY A 279 14.01 14.18 -0.59
N SER A 280 14.32 12.90 -0.35
CA SER A 280 13.82 11.82 -1.19
C SER A 280 12.33 11.55 -0.98
N ALA A 281 11.66 10.96 -1.97
CA ALA A 281 10.24 10.62 -1.92
C ALA A 281 9.94 9.35 -1.11
N ALA A 282 10.61 9.20 0.04
CA ALA A 282 10.39 8.12 0.99
C ALA A 282 9.12 8.36 1.82
N PRO A 283 8.47 7.32 2.39
CA PRO A 283 7.20 7.46 3.11
C PRO A 283 7.20 8.52 4.22
N THR A 284 8.33 8.69 4.91
CA THR A 284 8.52 9.69 5.99
C THR A 284 8.58 11.13 5.49
N ASN A 285 8.84 11.36 4.19
CA ASN A 285 8.93 12.69 3.59
C ASN A 285 7.72 13.03 2.69
N LEU A 286 6.67 12.21 2.73
CA LEU A 286 5.45 12.41 1.97
C LEU A 286 4.32 12.85 2.89
N LYS A 287 3.39 13.65 2.39
CA LYS A 287 2.17 14.05 3.09
C LYS A 287 0.98 14.06 2.13
N VAL A 288 -0.25 14.05 2.66
CA VAL A 288 -1.46 14.04 1.83
C VAL A 288 -2.12 15.41 1.89
N VAL A 289 -2.27 16.06 0.74
CA VAL A 289 -2.78 17.44 0.66
C VAL A 289 -3.94 17.56 -0.33
N CYS A 290 -4.79 18.57 -0.14
CA CYS A 290 -5.76 18.95 -1.15
C CYS A 290 -5.11 19.81 -2.24
N ARG A 291 -5.81 20.05 -3.34
CA ARG A 291 -5.29 20.84 -4.48
C ARG A 291 -4.82 22.24 -4.09
N LYS A 292 -5.49 22.91 -3.13
CA LYS A 292 -5.11 24.26 -2.65
C LYS A 292 -3.74 24.28 -1.96
N HIS A 293 -3.35 23.17 -1.37
CA HIS A 293 -2.10 23.05 -0.60
C HIS A 293 -1.00 22.30 -1.36
N LEU A 294 -1.23 22.01 -2.65
CA LEU A 294 -0.23 21.44 -3.52
C LEU A 294 0.89 22.46 -3.76
N ARG A 295 2.11 22.17 -3.30
CA ARG A 295 3.24 23.04 -3.61
C ARG A 295 3.61 22.93 -5.08
N ASN A 296 4.13 24.03 -5.64
CA ASN A 296 4.70 24.09 -6.99
C ASN A 296 3.82 23.45 -8.07
N SER A 297 2.51 23.69 -8.04
CA SER A 297 1.56 23.06 -8.97
C SER A 297 1.93 23.26 -10.44
N GLY A 298 2.57 24.39 -10.79
CA GLY A 298 3.03 24.67 -12.16
C GLY A 298 4.15 23.74 -12.66
N ASP A 299 5.05 23.31 -11.78
CA ASP A 299 6.15 22.38 -12.10
C ASP A 299 5.80 20.92 -11.78
N ARG A 300 4.65 20.67 -11.16
CA ARG A 300 4.24 19.33 -10.78
C ARG A 300 3.61 18.53 -11.91
N PHE A 301 2.85 19.20 -12.76
CA PHE A 301 2.19 18.58 -13.90
C PHE A 301 3.10 18.66 -15.13
N VAL A 302 3.65 17.51 -15.53
CA VAL A 302 4.62 17.41 -16.63
C VAL A 302 4.03 16.64 -17.80
N SER A 303 4.57 16.86 -19.01
CA SER A 303 4.15 16.10 -20.20
C SER A 303 4.24 14.59 -19.96
N ALA A 304 3.15 13.88 -20.23
CA ALA A 304 3.05 12.43 -20.07
C ALA A 304 4.10 11.68 -20.89
N VAL A 305 4.37 12.18 -22.11
CA VAL A 305 5.40 11.65 -23.01
C VAL A 305 6.78 11.84 -22.38
N ASN A 306 7.10 13.06 -21.95
CA ASN A 306 8.39 13.36 -21.33
C ASN A 306 8.64 12.54 -20.06
N PHE A 307 7.61 12.32 -19.23
CA PHE A 307 7.73 11.50 -18.03
C PHE A 307 8.09 10.05 -18.36
N LYS A 308 7.43 9.42 -19.35
CA LYS A 308 7.72 8.04 -19.78
C LYS A 308 9.15 7.88 -20.29
N ASP A 309 9.64 8.83 -21.08
CA ASP A 309 10.94 8.70 -21.74
C ASP A 309 12.09 8.91 -20.76
N ARG A 310 11.93 9.85 -19.83
CA ARG A 310 12.99 10.24 -18.89
C ARG A 310 13.08 9.34 -17.66
N THR A 311 12.03 8.60 -17.32
CA THR A 311 12.07 7.56 -16.28
C THR A 311 12.71 6.26 -16.76
N LYS A 312 12.70 5.98 -18.08
CA LYS A 312 13.38 4.81 -18.68
C LYS A 312 14.89 5.00 -18.79
N LYS A 313 15.38 6.22 -19.06
CA LYS A 313 16.83 6.51 -19.21
C LYS A 313 17.62 6.39 -17.91
N GLY A 314 17.00 6.65 -16.75
CA GLY A 314 17.64 6.50 -15.43
C GLY A 314 18.05 5.06 -15.06
N ARG A 315 17.59 4.04 -15.80
CA ARG A 315 18.04 2.64 -15.63
C ARG A 315 19.41 2.34 -16.23
N ARG A 316 19.92 3.17 -17.16
CA ARG A 316 21.18 2.89 -17.88
C ARG A 316 22.40 3.64 -17.36
N SER A 317 22.24 4.60 -16.44
CA SER A 317 23.34 5.44 -15.95
C SER A 317 23.79 5.12 -14.52
N LEU A 318 23.38 3.97 -13.97
CA LEU A 318 23.72 3.51 -12.62
C LEU A 318 24.24 2.06 -12.61
N LEU A 319 24.72 1.56 -13.76
CA LEU A 319 25.49 0.33 -13.88
C LEU A 319 26.88 0.67 -14.40
#